data_AF-A0A329RPN7-F1
#
_entry.id   AF-A0A329RPN7-F1
#
_cell.length_a   1.000
_cell.length_b   1.000
_cell.length_c   1.000
_cell.angle_alpha   90.00
_cell.angle_beta   90.00
_cell.angle_gamma   90.00
#
_symmetry.space_group_name_H-M   'P 1'
#
loop_
_entity.id
_entity.type
_entity.pdbx_description
1 polymer ?
#
loop_
_entity_poly.entity_id
_entity_poly.type
_entity_poly.pdbx_seq_one_letter_code
_entity_poly.pdbx_strand_id
1 'polypeptide(L)'
;MIPFHRGHGVAIAVARLLSDAQIKLGNVVQAYELRKQLVKALQLVSWHNHLPLALAHFEYAEAIRRMLLHPTTPLPENLDHDELQQEMRASYEGFSDICAVCLGKPHPLRHRALAALKF
;
A
#
# COMPACT_ATOMS: atom_id res chain seq x y z
N MET A 1 -3.56 3.91 -20.74
CA MET A 1 -4.85 3.95 -20.02
C MET A 1 -5.50 2.59 -20.15
N ILE A 2 -5.81 1.91 -19.03
CA ILE A 2 -6.46 0.60 -19.05
C ILE A 2 -7.97 0.85 -19.26
N PRO A 3 -8.62 0.25 -20.28
CA PRO A 3 -10.00 0.59 -20.66
C PRO A 3 -11.05 -0.08 -19.76
N PHE A 4 -10.83 -0.07 -18.45
CA PHE A 4 -11.71 -0.65 -17.46
C PHE A 4 -11.94 0.35 -16.31
N HIS A 5 -13.13 0.32 -15.71
CA HIS A 5 -13.40 1.06 -14.48
C HIS A 5 -12.38 0.69 -13.39
N ARG A 6 -11.99 1.64 -12.54
CA ARG A 6 -10.91 1.42 -11.55
C ARG A 6 -11.19 0.31 -10.54
N GLY A 7 -12.47 0.06 -10.23
CA GLY A 7 -12.90 -1.07 -9.40
C GLY A 7 -13.03 -2.41 -10.14
N HIS A 8 -12.82 -2.43 -11.46
CA HIS A 8 -12.90 -3.67 -12.24
C HIS A 8 -11.72 -4.59 -11.91
N GLY A 9 -11.96 -5.88 -11.72
CA GLY A 9 -10.93 -6.85 -11.31
C GLY A 9 -9.69 -6.87 -12.22
N VAL A 10 -9.88 -6.69 -13.53
CA VAL A 10 -8.77 -6.57 -14.49
C VAL A 10 -7.93 -5.30 -14.25
N ALA A 11 -8.57 -4.16 -13.99
CA ALA A 11 -7.85 -2.92 -13.70
C ALA A 11 -7.01 -3.06 -12.42
N ILE A 12 -7.58 -3.69 -11.38
CA ILE A 12 -6.90 -4.00 -10.11
C ILE A 12 -5.68 -4.90 -10.35
N ALA A 13 -5.85 -6.00 -11.10
CA ALA A 13 -4.76 -6.93 -11.41
C ALA A 13 -3.62 -6.24 -12.20
N VAL A 14 -3.97 -5.42 -13.19
CA VAL A 14 -2.97 -4.69 -13.99
C VAL A 14 -2.28 -3.61 -13.15
N ALA A 15 -3.02 -2.84 -12.34
CA ALA A 15 -2.43 -1.83 -11.45
C ALA A 15 -1.42 -2.46 -10.48
N ARG A 16 -1.76 -3.65 -9.95
CA ARG A 16 -0.87 -4.43 -9.11
C ARG A 16 0.41 -4.86 -9.84
N LEU A 17 0.28 -5.49 -11.01
CA LEU A 17 1.40 -5.93 -11.82
C LEU A 17 2.34 -4.77 -12.18
N LEU A 18 1.77 -3.64 -12.62
CA LEU A 18 2.53 -2.44 -12.98
C LEU A 18 3.24 -1.86 -11.77
N SER A 19 2.58 -1.78 -10.61
CA SER A 19 3.22 -1.32 -9.36
C SER A 19 4.48 -2.14 -9.04
N ASP A 20 4.37 -3.48 -9.12
CA ASP A 20 5.48 -4.37 -8.80
C ASP A 20 6.62 -4.25 -9.81
N ALA A 21 6.31 -4.01 -11.09
CA ALA A 21 7.30 -3.70 -12.11
C ALA A 21 8.03 -2.38 -11.81
N GLN A 22 7.31 -1.31 -11.41
CA GLN A 22 7.92 -0.02 -11.09
C GLN A 22 8.85 -0.11 -9.88
N ILE A 23 8.49 -0.89 -8.86
CA ILE A 23 9.39 -1.16 -7.73
C ILE A 23 10.68 -1.84 -8.20
N LYS A 24 10.59 -2.85 -9.07
CA LYS A 24 11.78 -3.56 -9.60
C LYS A 24 12.67 -2.65 -10.45
N LEU A 25 12.08 -1.67 -11.12
CA LEU A 25 12.79 -0.66 -11.91
C LEU A 25 13.35 0.50 -11.07
N GLY A 26 13.09 0.54 -9.76
CA GLY A 26 13.51 1.63 -8.88
C GLY A 26 12.62 2.88 -8.93
N ASN A 27 11.52 2.85 -9.69
CA ASN A 27 10.58 3.96 -9.84
C ASN A 27 9.57 3.98 -8.69
N VAL A 28 10.06 4.26 -7.47
CA VAL A 28 9.27 4.14 -6.24
C VAL A 28 8.05 5.08 -6.22
N VAL A 29 8.18 6.30 -6.74
CA VAL A 29 7.07 7.28 -6.81
C VAL A 29 5.93 6.76 -7.69
N GLN A 30 6.26 6.21 -8.86
CA GLN A 30 5.25 5.64 -9.75
C GLN A 30 4.58 4.42 -9.12
N ALA A 31 5.33 3.61 -8.36
CA ALA A 31 4.77 2.50 -7.60
C ALA A 31 3.86 2.97 -6.47
N TYR A 32 4.22 4.03 -5.76
CA TYR A 32 3.39 4.67 -4.73
C TYR A 32 2.02 5.07 -5.30
N GLU A 33 1.99 5.79 -6.42
CA GLU A 33 0.75 6.22 -7.06
C GLU A 33 -0.14 5.04 -7.47
N LEU A 34 0.44 4.00 -8.06
CA LEU A 34 -0.27 2.79 -8.46
C LEU A 34 -0.82 2.03 -7.24
N ARG A 35 -0.05 1.96 -6.15
CA ARG A 35 -0.47 1.30 -4.90
C ARG A 35 -1.56 2.08 -4.17
N LYS A 36 -1.51 3.42 -4.18
CA LYS A 36 -2.58 4.28 -3.67
C LYS A 36 -3.89 4.03 -4.41
N GLN A 37 -3.82 3.95 -5.74
CA GLN A 37 -4.99 3.63 -6.57
C GLN A 37 -5.51 2.22 -6.29
N LEU A 38 -4.62 1.24 -6.10
CA LEU A 38 -4.97 -0.14 -5.79
C LEU A 38 -5.72 -0.25 -4.45
N VAL A 39 -5.22 0.40 -3.39
CA VAL A 39 -5.89 0.41 -2.07
C VAL A 39 -7.29 1.00 -2.21
N LYS A 40 -7.43 2.17 -2.85
CA LYS A 40 -8.74 2.80 -3.09
C LYS A 40 -9.68 1.91 -3.88
N ALA A 41 -9.19 1.25 -4.93
CA ALA A 41 -9.99 0.34 -5.73
C ALA A 41 -10.47 -0.86 -4.91
N LEU A 42 -9.59 -1.46 -4.11
CA LEU A 42 -9.94 -2.61 -3.27
C LEU A 42 -10.90 -2.23 -2.13
N GLN A 43 -10.76 -1.05 -1.53
CA GLN A 43 -11.71 -0.53 -0.53
C GLN A 43 -13.13 -0.37 -1.11
N LEU A 44 -13.26 -0.07 -2.40
CA LEU A 44 -14.56 0.08 -3.06
C LEU A 44 -15.24 -1.27 -3.35
N VAL A 45 -14.47 -2.34 -3.58
CA VAL A 45 -15.02 -3.61 -4.12
C VAL A 45 -14.84 -4.82 -3.23
N SER A 46 -13.98 -4.76 -2.21
CA SER A 46 -13.72 -5.85 -1.28
C SER A 46 -14.59 -5.74 -0.04
N TRP A 47 -14.82 -6.87 0.63
CA TRP A 47 -15.29 -6.85 2.02
C TRP A 47 -14.26 -6.16 2.93
N HIS A 48 -14.76 -5.54 4.00
CA HIS A 48 -13.95 -4.79 4.97
C HIS A 48 -12.74 -5.60 5.49
N ASN A 49 -12.90 -6.91 5.71
CA ASN A 49 -11.84 -7.81 6.14
C ASN A 49 -11.51 -8.80 5.02
N HIS A 50 -10.62 -8.40 4.12
CA HIS A 50 -10.21 -9.19 2.96
C HIS A 50 -8.68 -9.20 2.84
N LEU A 51 -8.06 -10.38 2.80
CA LEU A 51 -6.60 -10.52 2.80
C LEU A 51 -5.89 -9.74 1.67
N PRO A 52 -6.39 -9.72 0.42
CA PRO A 52 -5.84 -8.86 -0.63
C PRO A 52 -5.86 -7.35 -0.29
N LEU A 53 -6.89 -6.86 0.41
CA LEU A 53 -6.93 -5.47 0.87
C LEU A 53 -5.87 -5.22 1.96
N ALA A 54 -5.67 -6.17 2.87
CA ALA A 54 -4.60 -6.12 3.87
C ALA A 54 -3.21 -6.02 3.19
N LEU A 55 -2.95 -6.88 2.20
CA LEU A 55 -1.68 -6.87 1.47
C LEU A 55 -1.47 -5.58 0.68
N ALA A 56 -2.52 -5.03 0.08
CA ALA A 56 -2.45 -3.74 -0.60
C ALA A 56 -2.07 -2.61 0.38
N HIS A 57 -2.65 -2.60 1.58
CA HIS A 57 -2.27 -1.68 2.65
C HIS A 57 -0.80 -1.82 3.07
N PHE A 58 -0.33 -3.05 3.30
CA PHE A 58 1.07 -3.30 3.67
C PHE A 58 2.04 -2.79 2.61
N GLU A 59 1.80 -3.13 1.35
CA GLU A 59 2.70 -2.75 0.27
C GLU A 59 2.66 -1.28 -0.06
N TYR A 60 1.50 -0.66 0.11
CA TYR A 60 1.38 0.78 0.01
C TYR A 60 2.27 1.48 1.05
N ALA A 61 2.17 1.06 2.31
CA ALA A 61 3.03 1.56 3.39
C ALA A 61 4.52 1.34 3.08
N GLU A 62 4.91 0.17 2.54
CA GLU A 62 6.29 -0.09 2.15
C GLU A 62 6.80 0.79 1.01
N ALA A 63 5.94 1.19 0.07
CA ALA A 63 6.33 2.13 -0.98
C ALA A 63 6.62 3.52 -0.38
N ILE A 64 5.77 3.98 0.53
CA ILE A 64 5.99 5.26 1.24
C ILE A 64 7.26 5.18 2.07
N ARG A 65 7.46 4.11 2.85
CA ARG A 65 8.67 3.90 3.66
C ARG A 65 9.94 3.99 2.81
N ARG A 66 9.93 3.43 1.60
CA ARG A 66 11.06 3.54 0.66
C ARG A 66 11.28 4.98 0.19
N MET A 67 10.23 5.73 -0.10
CA MET A 67 10.34 7.15 -0.45
C MET A 67 10.94 7.97 0.69
N LEU A 68 10.52 7.70 1.94
CA LEU A 68 11.00 8.38 3.14
C LEU A 68 12.46 8.05 3.48
N LEU A 69 12.91 6.80 3.25
CA LEU A 69 14.27 6.36 3.60
C LEU A 69 15.35 6.75 2.59
N HIS A 70 14.98 7.02 1.34
CA HIS A 70 15.93 7.27 0.27
C HIS A 70 15.94 8.77 -0.08
N PRO A 71 16.93 9.55 0.40
CA PRO A 71 16.96 11.01 0.27
C PRO A 71 17.06 11.52 -1.18
N THR A 72 17.41 10.64 -2.12
CA THR A 72 17.46 10.93 -3.56
C THR A 72 16.14 10.67 -4.27
N THR A 73 15.14 10.10 -3.59
CA THR A 73 13.82 9.87 -4.18
C THR A 73 13.08 11.20 -4.23
N PRO A 74 12.67 11.70 -5.40
CA PRO A 74 11.87 12.90 -5.47
C PRO A 74 10.53 12.65 -4.76
N LEU A 75 10.17 13.51 -3.83
CA LEU A 75 8.82 13.49 -3.27
C LEU A 75 7.84 14.08 -4.30
N PRO A 76 6.59 13.60 -4.35
CA PRO A 76 5.56 14.22 -5.17
C PRO A 76 5.39 15.70 -4.80
N GLU A 77 5.19 16.56 -5.80
CA GLU A 77 5.25 18.04 -5.67
C GLU A 77 4.29 18.66 -4.65
N ASN A 78 3.34 17.89 -4.10
CA ASN A 78 2.29 18.35 -3.19
C ASN A 78 2.20 17.55 -1.88
N LEU A 79 3.21 16.76 -1.53
CA LEU A 79 3.22 15.96 -0.30
C LEU A 79 4.41 16.33 0.57
N ASP A 80 4.14 16.68 1.82
CA ASP A 80 5.19 16.86 2.81
C ASP A 80 5.59 15.52 3.46
N HIS A 81 6.69 15.54 4.21
CA HIS A 81 7.20 14.35 4.90
C HIS A 81 6.26 13.82 5.99
N ASP A 82 5.55 14.71 6.69
CA ASP A 82 4.69 14.38 7.82
C ASP A 82 3.39 13.72 7.34
N GLU A 83 2.80 14.23 6.26
CA GLU A 83 1.65 13.67 5.56
C GLU A 83 1.95 12.26 5.04
N LEU A 84 3.12 12.07 4.43
CA LEU A 84 3.57 10.74 3.99
C LEU A 84 3.76 9.80 5.18
N GLN A 85 4.33 10.28 6.29
CA GLN A 85 4.50 9.45 7.48
C GLN A 85 3.15 9.07 8.10
N GLN A 86 2.19 9.99 8.14
CA GLN A 86 0.84 9.72 8.61
C GLN A 86 0.11 8.72 7.71
N GLU A 87 0.21 8.87 6.39
CA GLU A 87 -0.37 7.96 5.40
C GLU A 87 0.24 6.54 5.52
N MET A 88 1.55 6.46 5.73
CA MET A 88 2.24 5.19 5.99
C MET A 88 1.72 4.51 7.26
N ARG A 89 1.61 5.24 8.36
CA ARG A 89 1.11 4.72 9.65
C ARG A 89 -0.32 4.19 9.52
N ALA A 90 -1.22 5.00 8.95
CA ALA A 90 -2.62 4.61 8.74
C ALA A 90 -2.74 3.34 7.89
N SER A 91 -1.86 3.17 6.90
CA SER A 91 -1.88 1.97 6.06
C SER A 91 -1.34 0.73 6.76
N TYR A 92 -0.29 0.84 7.60
CA TYR A 92 0.15 -0.28 8.44
C TYR A 92 -0.89 -0.67 9.50
N GLU A 93 -1.62 0.30 10.05
CA GLU A 93 -2.75 0.06 10.96
C GLU A 93 -3.87 -0.73 10.25
N GLY A 94 -4.30 -0.27 9.07
CA GLY A 94 -5.29 -0.99 8.26
C GLY A 94 -4.88 -2.43 7.93
N PHE A 95 -3.61 -2.66 7.62
CA PHE A 95 -3.07 -4.02 7.45
C PHE A 95 -3.15 -4.84 8.73
N SER A 96 -2.72 -4.29 9.86
CA SER A 96 -2.75 -4.97 11.17
C SER A 96 -4.18 -5.35 11.57
N ASP A 97 -5.13 -4.45 11.39
CA ASP A 97 -6.53 -4.66 11.77
C ASP A 97 -7.19 -5.76 10.94
N ILE A 98 -7.01 -5.73 9.62
CA ILE A 98 -7.54 -6.78 8.74
C ILE A 98 -6.88 -8.12 9.05
N CYS A 99 -5.56 -8.16 9.28
CA CYS A 99 -4.86 -9.39 9.65
C CYS A 99 -5.32 -9.95 11.01
N ALA A 100 -5.63 -9.09 11.98
CA ALA A 100 -6.13 -9.54 13.28
C ALA A 100 -7.45 -10.30 13.15
N VAL A 101 -8.31 -9.89 12.22
CA VAL A 101 -9.58 -10.57 11.92
C VAL A 101 -9.37 -11.82 11.06
N CYS A 102 -8.61 -11.71 9.97
CA CYS A 102 -8.48 -12.79 8.99
C CYS A 102 -7.58 -13.94 9.46
N LEU A 103 -6.53 -13.64 10.24
CA LEU A 103 -5.45 -14.59 10.58
C LEU A 103 -5.27 -14.78 12.10
N GLY A 104 -5.97 -13.98 12.91
CA GLY A 104 -5.81 -13.96 14.35
C GLY A 104 -4.59 -13.15 14.84
N LYS A 105 -4.63 -12.79 16.13
CA LYS A 105 -3.62 -11.93 16.78
C LYS A 105 -2.16 -12.44 16.78
N PRO A 106 -1.86 -13.75 16.90
CA PRO A 106 -0.47 -14.21 16.98
C PRO A 106 0.22 -14.34 15.61
N HIS A 107 -0.43 -13.92 14.52
CA HIS A 107 0.10 -14.15 13.18
C HIS A 107 1.37 -13.31 12.90
N PRO A 108 2.48 -13.91 12.40
CA PRO A 108 3.75 -13.21 12.16
C PRO A 108 3.65 -11.96 11.27
N LEU A 109 2.74 -11.98 10.28
CA LEU A 109 2.50 -10.83 9.41
C LEU A 109 2.00 -9.59 10.18
N ARG A 110 1.18 -9.79 11.22
CA ARG A 110 0.70 -8.71 12.08
C ARG A 110 1.84 -8.15 12.95
N HIS A 111 2.71 -9.01 13.47
CA HIS A 111 3.89 -8.56 14.22
C HIS A 111 4.82 -7.69 13.37
N ARG A 112 4.98 -8.02 12.09
CA ARG A 112 5.77 -7.21 11.15
C ARG A 112 5.16 -5.82 10.94
N ALA A 113 3.84 -5.70 10.85
CA ALA A 113 3.14 -4.41 10.76
C ALA A 113 3.41 -3.53 11.99
N LEU A 114 3.20 -4.11 13.18
CA LEU A 114 3.37 -3.40 14.45
C LEU A 114 4.82 -2.99 14.69
N ALA A 115 5.78 -3.79 14.23
CA ALA A 115 7.19 -3.42 14.27
C ALA A 115 7.48 -2.20 13.39
N ALA A 116 6.87 -2.10 12.20
CA ALA A 116 7.04 -0.97 11.30
C ALA A 116 6.43 0.35 11.82
N LEU A 117 5.43 0.27 12.71
CA LEU A 117 4.80 1.44 13.34
C LEU A 117 5.59 2.06 14.50
N LYS A 118 6.60 1.34 15.03
CA LYS A 118 7.43 1.80 16.17
C LYS A 118 8.57 2.73 15.76
N PHE A 119 8.81 2.88 14.46
CA PHE A 119 9.83 3.75 13.86
C PHE A 119 9.13 4.88 13.08
#